data_AF-A0A834NLH5-F1
#
_entry.id   AF-A0A834NLH5-F1
#
_cell.length_a   1.000
_cell.length_b   1.000
_cell.length_c   1.000
_cell.angle_alpha   90.00
_cell.angle_beta   90.00
_cell.angle_gamma   90.00
#
_symmetry.space_group_name_H-M   'P 1'
#
loop_
_entity.id
_entity.type
_entity.pdbx_description
1 polymer ?
#
loop_
_entity_poly.entity_id
_entity_poly.type
_entity_poly.pdbx_seq_one_letter_code
_entity_poly.pdbx_strand_id
1 'polypeptide(L)'
;MLSSPPVWAIVAAHFSENWGFYTMLTQLPTFMKDVLKSELEATGFMSALPYLAMTIVVQFSGQLADYLRTKELLTTTQVRKIFNCGAFIFQTIFMTSTAFVSTKVGAVICITIAVGLGGFAWSGFGVNHLDIAPKHASVLMGIGNTIATLPGVVSPIITGYIVQNKSATEWRTVFIIAGSVYLIGAIIYGIFASGEKQSWADDTSKKQGEEIVYDNPGLEIDNL
;
A
#
# COMPACT_ATOMS: atom_id res chain seq x y z
N MET A 1 -12.46 -14.55 8.24
CA MET A 1 -11.40 -13.51 8.19
C MET A 1 -10.21 -13.94 7.32
N LEU A 2 -9.37 -14.89 7.73
CA LEU A 2 -8.12 -15.23 7.00
C LEU A 2 -8.31 -15.99 5.68
N SER A 3 -9.48 -16.57 5.42
CA SER A 3 -9.78 -17.19 4.11
C SER A 3 -10.38 -16.20 3.10
N SER A 4 -10.50 -14.92 3.46
CA SER A 4 -11.22 -13.91 2.66
C SER A 4 -10.34 -13.34 1.55
N PRO A 5 -10.72 -13.45 0.26
CA PRO A 5 -9.92 -12.91 -0.84
C PRO A 5 -9.66 -11.39 -0.74
N PRO A 6 -10.62 -10.53 -0.34
CA PRO A 6 -10.37 -9.10 -0.16
C PRO A 6 -9.31 -8.75 0.88
N VAL A 7 -9.16 -9.57 1.94
CA VAL A 7 -8.13 -9.36 2.96
C VAL A 7 -6.75 -9.55 2.33
N TRP A 8 -6.55 -10.66 1.62
CA TRP A 8 -5.27 -10.94 0.96
C TRP A 8 -4.98 -9.98 -0.20
N ALA A 9 -6.02 -9.47 -0.87
CA ALA A 9 -5.87 -8.42 -1.87
C ALA A 9 -5.24 -7.16 -1.26
N ILE A 10 -5.74 -6.72 -0.11
CA ILE A 10 -5.21 -5.54 0.60
C ILE A 10 -3.79 -5.81 1.10
N VAL A 11 -3.51 -6.99 1.65
CA VAL A 11 -2.16 -7.37 2.09
C VAL A 11 -1.18 -7.36 0.92
N ALA A 12 -1.56 -7.92 -0.24
CA ALA A 12 -0.73 -7.93 -1.44
C ALA A 12 -0.45 -6.52 -1.96
N ALA A 13 -1.45 -5.63 -1.94
CA ALA A 13 -1.25 -4.23 -2.29
C ALA A 13 -0.30 -3.54 -1.30
N HIS A 14 -0.51 -3.71 0.00
CA HIS A 14 0.36 -3.12 1.02
C HIS A 14 1.81 -3.60 0.89
N PHE A 15 2.02 -4.90 0.66
CA PHE A 15 3.33 -5.47 0.38
C PHE A 15 3.98 -4.85 -0.86
N SER A 16 3.21 -4.70 -1.93
CA SER A 16 3.72 -4.16 -3.20
C SER A 16 4.13 -2.68 -3.08
N GLU A 17 3.31 -1.89 -2.39
CA GLU A 17 3.62 -0.47 -2.11
C GLU A 17 4.89 -0.35 -1.26
N ASN A 18 4.97 -1.11 -0.17
CA ASN A 18 6.14 -1.08 0.72
C ASN A 18 7.41 -1.61 0.04
N TRP A 19 7.29 -2.53 -0.91
CA TRP A 19 8.44 -2.96 -1.70
C TRP A 19 9.09 -1.79 -2.43
N GLY A 20 8.36 -1.10 -3.29
CA GLY A 20 8.94 0.01 -4.03
C GLY A 20 9.30 1.20 -3.12
N PHE A 21 8.46 1.51 -2.12
CA PHE A 21 8.72 2.57 -1.17
C PHE A 21 10.03 2.35 -0.38
N TYR A 22 10.22 1.19 0.24
CA TYR A 22 11.44 0.92 1.01
C TYR A 22 12.67 0.75 0.12
N THR A 23 12.51 0.19 -1.09
CA THR A 23 13.61 0.14 -2.07
C THR A 23 14.11 1.54 -2.36
N MET A 24 13.21 2.48 -2.68
CA MET A 24 13.60 3.86 -2.94
C MET A 24 14.10 4.55 -1.68
N LEU A 25 13.50 4.32 -0.52
CA LEU A 25 13.93 4.95 0.73
C LEU A 25 15.38 4.61 1.10
N THR A 26 15.76 3.35 0.91
CA THR A 26 17.08 2.87 1.31
C THR A 26 18.12 3.01 0.20
N GLN A 27 17.73 2.87 -1.06
CA GLN A 27 18.65 2.75 -2.19
C GLN A 27 18.73 4.00 -3.07
N LEU A 28 17.78 4.94 -2.96
CA LEU A 28 17.76 6.15 -3.79
C LEU A 28 19.05 6.99 -3.66
N PRO A 29 19.59 7.27 -2.46
CA PRO A 29 20.84 8.03 -2.36
C PRO A 29 22.02 7.30 -3.02
N THR A 30 22.08 5.98 -2.86
CA THR A 30 23.10 5.12 -3.47
C THR A 30 22.99 5.13 -5.00
N PHE A 31 21.78 4.99 -5.55
CA PHE A 31 21.53 5.10 -6.99
C PHE A 31 21.97 6.46 -7.55
N MET A 32 21.62 7.56 -6.88
CA MET A 32 22.04 8.91 -7.29
C MET A 32 23.57 9.06 -7.27
N LYS A 33 24.25 8.47 -6.29
CA LYS A 33 25.72 8.48 -6.22
C LYS A 33 26.35 7.62 -7.32
N ASP A 34 25.87 6.40 -7.49
CA ASP A 34 26.49 5.41 -8.37
C ASP A 34 26.28 5.73 -9.85
N VAL A 35 25.04 6.04 -10.24
CA VAL A 35 24.63 6.25 -11.64
C VAL A 35 24.63 7.73 -12.01
N LEU A 36 24.04 8.57 -11.15
CA LEU A 36 23.92 10.00 -11.46
C LEU A 36 25.17 10.79 -11.10
N LYS A 37 26.17 10.21 -10.42
CA LYS A 37 27.41 10.92 -10.00
C LYS A 37 27.07 12.28 -9.38
N SER A 38 26.06 12.34 -8.53
CA SER A 38 25.62 13.57 -7.88
C SER A 38 26.54 13.91 -6.71
N GLU A 39 26.81 15.21 -6.53
CA GLU A 39 27.45 15.75 -5.31
C GLU A 39 26.63 15.35 -4.08
N LEU A 40 27.30 15.04 -2.97
CA LEU A 40 26.64 14.51 -1.76
C LEU A 40 25.60 15.48 -1.19
N GLU A 41 25.87 16.78 -1.30
CA GLU A 41 25.03 17.86 -0.77
C GLU A 41 23.70 18.00 -1.53
N ALA A 42 23.74 17.94 -2.87
CA ALA A 42 22.53 17.98 -3.70
C ALA A 42 21.69 16.68 -3.60
N THR A 43 22.33 15.56 -3.25
CA THR A 43 21.68 14.24 -3.16
C THR A 43 20.64 14.21 -2.03
N GLY A 44 20.89 14.87 -0.91
CA GLY A 44 19.93 14.95 0.21
C GLY A 44 18.64 15.65 -0.20
N PHE A 45 18.74 16.83 -0.83
CA PHE A 45 17.58 17.58 -1.30
C PHE A 45 16.81 16.83 -2.39
N MET A 46 17.49 16.29 -3.39
CA MET A 46 16.86 15.52 -4.47
C MET A 46 16.18 14.24 -3.97
N SER A 47 16.73 13.59 -2.94
CA SER A 47 16.14 12.39 -2.34
C SER A 47 14.91 12.69 -1.49
N ALA A 48 14.73 13.94 -1.03
CA ALA A 48 13.55 14.35 -0.26
C ALA A 48 12.33 14.67 -1.15
N LEU A 49 12.56 15.11 -2.41
CA LEU A 49 11.50 15.50 -3.34
C LEU A 49 10.40 14.45 -3.55
N PRO A 50 10.71 13.14 -3.76
CA PRO A 50 9.69 12.12 -3.96
C PRO A 50 8.73 11.99 -2.77
N TYR A 51 9.26 12.09 -1.55
CA TYR A 51 8.48 11.96 -0.31
C TYR A 51 7.66 13.22 -0.02
N LEU A 52 8.20 14.41 -0.31
CA LEU A 52 7.43 15.65 -0.23
C LEU A 52 6.26 15.65 -1.23
N ALA A 53 6.50 15.21 -2.46
CA ALA A 53 5.44 15.05 -3.46
C ALA A 53 4.37 14.06 -2.98
N MET A 54 4.78 12.92 -2.42
CA MET A 54 3.87 11.92 -1.85
C MET A 54 3.01 12.50 -0.72
N THR A 55 3.60 13.28 0.19
CA THR A 55 2.86 13.96 1.28
C THR A 55 1.77 14.88 0.74
N ILE A 56 2.03 15.63 -0.32
CA ILE A 56 1.02 16.51 -0.93
C ILE A 56 -0.07 15.67 -1.61
N VAL A 57 0.34 14.65 -2.38
CA VAL A 57 -0.57 13.80 -3.15
C VAL A 57 -1.48 12.97 -2.25
N VAL A 58 -1.00 12.45 -1.12
CA VAL A 58 -1.84 11.63 -0.21
C VAL A 58 -2.98 12.46 0.42
N GLN A 59 -2.73 13.74 0.74
CA GLN A 59 -3.78 14.61 1.27
C GLN A 59 -4.83 14.92 0.20
N PHE A 60 -4.39 15.28 -1.01
CA PHE A 60 -5.30 15.56 -2.12
C PHE A 60 -6.10 14.33 -2.54
N SER A 61 -5.46 13.17 -2.66
CA SER A 61 -6.11 11.93 -3.05
C SER A 61 -7.11 11.45 -1.99
N GLY A 62 -6.84 11.63 -0.70
CA GLY A 62 -7.81 11.38 0.36
C GLY A 62 -9.09 12.21 0.18
N GLN A 63 -8.94 13.53 0.01
CA GLN A 63 -10.08 14.43 -0.21
C GLN A 63 -10.83 14.10 -1.49
N LEU A 64 -10.13 13.77 -2.58
CA LEU A 64 -10.75 13.39 -3.84
C LEU A 64 -11.52 12.08 -3.72
N ALA A 65 -10.97 11.08 -3.03
CA ALA A 65 -11.65 9.80 -2.79
C ALA A 65 -12.95 10.01 -2.00
N ASP A 66 -12.91 10.84 -0.95
CA ASP A 66 -14.09 11.16 -0.15
C ASP A 66 -15.12 11.98 -0.94
N TYR A 67 -14.68 12.93 -1.77
CA TYR A 67 -15.57 13.67 -2.66
C TYR A 67 -16.31 12.75 -3.63
N LEU A 68 -15.60 11.83 -4.28
CA LEU A 68 -16.18 10.88 -5.24
C LEU A 68 -17.21 9.95 -4.59
N ARG A 69 -16.97 9.54 -3.34
CA ARG A 69 -17.88 8.68 -2.57
C ARG A 69 -19.09 9.44 -2.04
N THR A 70 -18.89 10.62 -1.46
CA THR A 70 -19.97 11.44 -0.86
C THR A 70 -20.93 12.01 -1.89
N LYS A 71 -20.46 12.24 -3.12
CA LYS A 71 -21.31 12.61 -4.26
C LYS A 71 -21.93 11.41 -4.99
N GLU A 72 -21.72 10.20 -4.48
CA GLU A 72 -22.23 8.95 -5.05
C GLU A 72 -21.87 8.77 -6.54
N LEU A 73 -20.78 9.40 -6.99
CA LEU A 73 -20.31 9.30 -8.39
C LEU A 73 -19.70 7.93 -8.67
N LEU A 74 -19.10 7.31 -7.66
CA LEU A 74 -18.48 5.99 -7.72
C LEU A 74 -18.74 5.24 -6.41
N THR A 75 -18.89 3.92 -6.50
CA THR A 75 -18.96 3.05 -5.33
C THR A 75 -17.61 3.02 -4.60
N THR A 76 -17.62 2.67 -3.30
CA THR A 76 -16.39 2.52 -2.51
C THR A 76 -15.40 1.56 -3.20
N THR A 77 -15.87 0.41 -3.68
CA THR A 77 -15.04 -0.57 -4.40
C THR A 77 -14.39 0.03 -5.64
N GLN A 78 -15.15 0.79 -6.45
CA GLN A 78 -14.61 1.43 -7.65
C GLN A 78 -13.55 2.47 -7.30
N VAL A 79 -13.81 3.34 -6.33
CA VAL A 79 -12.84 4.33 -5.87
C VAL A 79 -11.56 3.65 -5.38
N ARG A 80 -11.67 2.63 -4.52
CA ARG A 80 -10.50 1.91 -4.01
C ARG A 80 -9.69 1.24 -5.12
N LYS A 81 -10.36 0.59 -6.08
CA LYS A 81 -9.70 -0.07 -7.21
C LYS A 81 -9.03 0.91 -8.16
N ILE A 82 -9.72 1.98 -8.55
CA ILE A 82 -9.17 2.99 -9.47
C ILE A 82 -7.95 3.67 -8.85
N PHE A 83 -8.03 4.05 -7.58
CA PHE A 83 -6.94 4.74 -6.89
C PHE A 83 -5.73 3.83 -6.71
N ASN A 84 -5.93 2.60 -6.23
CA ASN A 84 -4.83 1.67 -6.01
C ASN A 84 -4.22 1.16 -7.33
N CYS A 85 -5.04 0.60 -8.23
CA CYS A 85 -4.53 0.03 -9.48
C CYS A 85 -4.00 1.13 -10.41
N GLY A 86 -4.64 2.30 -10.45
CA GLY A 86 -4.14 3.45 -11.20
C GLY A 86 -2.77 3.89 -10.70
N ALA A 87 -2.62 4.08 -9.39
CA ALA A 87 -1.33 4.41 -8.78
C ALA A 87 -0.25 3.38 -9.13
N PHE A 88 -0.55 2.09 -8.97
CA PHE A 88 0.42 1.02 -9.21
C PHE A 88 0.81 0.89 -10.69
N ILE A 89 -0.12 1.11 -11.62
CA ILE A 89 0.19 1.13 -13.05
C ILE A 89 1.12 2.31 -13.36
N PHE A 90 0.83 3.51 -12.85
CA PHE A 90 1.72 4.65 -13.03
C PHE A 90 3.08 4.44 -12.37
N GLN A 91 3.12 3.92 -11.14
CA GLN A 91 4.36 3.53 -10.46
C GLN A 91 5.16 2.54 -11.29
N THR A 92 4.51 1.52 -11.88
CA THR A 92 5.16 0.56 -12.77
C THR A 92 5.78 1.26 -13.98
N ILE A 93 5.03 2.13 -14.66
CA ILE A 93 5.49 2.86 -15.85
C ILE A 93 6.68 3.76 -15.51
N PHE A 94 6.56 4.61 -14.48
CA PHE A 94 7.60 5.58 -14.13
C PHE A 94 8.82 4.91 -13.50
N MET A 95 8.64 3.86 -12.69
CA MET A 95 9.76 3.09 -12.14
C MET A 95 10.52 2.37 -13.25
N THR A 96 9.80 1.76 -14.18
CA THR A 96 10.43 1.12 -15.35
C THR A 96 11.10 2.18 -16.23
N SER A 97 10.49 3.35 -16.44
CA SER A 97 11.08 4.43 -17.23
C SER A 97 12.40 4.95 -16.63
N THR A 98 12.47 5.10 -15.31
CA THR A 98 13.73 5.45 -14.60
C THR A 98 14.88 4.51 -14.99
N ALA A 99 14.58 3.23 -15.23
CA ALA A 99 15.54 2.22 -15.61
C ALA A 99 16.20 2.46 -16.99
N PHE A 100 15.60 3.29 -17.85
CA PHE A 100 16.08 3.59 -19.20
C PHE A 100 16.48 5.06 -19.39
N VAL A 101 16.22 5.92 -18.41
CA VAL A 101 16.56 7.34 -18.50
C VAL A 101 18.03 7.55 -18.17
N SER A 102 18.78 8.12 -19.11
CA SER A 102 20.22 8.40 -18.94
C SER A 102 20.52 9.76 -18.30
N THR A 103 19.51 10.64 -18.14
CA THR A 103 19.70 11.99 -17.60
C THR A 103 19.41 12.03 -16.10
N LYS A 104 20.24 12.76 -15.34
CA LYS A 104 20.08 12.90 -13.88
C LYS A 104 18.72 13.48 -13.51
N VAL A 105 18.35 14.57 -14.17
CA VAL A 105 17.10 15.28 -13.94
C VAL A 105 15.90 14.41 -14.31
N GLY A 106 15.96 13.70 -15.44
CA GLY A 106 14.89 12.81 -15.86
C GLY A 106 14.66 11.67 -14.88
N ALA A 107 15.72 11.03 -14.37
CA ALA A 107 15.60 9.96 -13.38
C ALA A 107 14.96 10.46 -12.08
N VAL A 108 15.38 11.62 -11.57
CA VAL A 108 14.78 12.21 -10.36
C VAL A 108 13.30 12.55 -10.57
N ILE A 109 12.93 13.12 -11.73
CA ILE A 109 11.54 13.43 -12.06
C ILE A 109 10.71 12.13 -12.11
N CYS A 110 11.18 11.09 -12.80
CA CYS A 110 10.45 9.82 -12.90
C CYS A 110 10.25 9.18 -11.52
N ILE A 111 11.29 9.14 -10.68
CA ILE A 111 11.19 8.61 -9.31
C ILE A 111 10.24 9.45 -8.45
N THR A 112 10.33 10.79 -8.57
CA THR A 112 9.45 11.71 -7.84
C THR A 112 7.99 11.49 -8.19
N ILE A 113 7.69 11.33 -9.48
CA ILE A 113 6.33 11.03 -9.94
C ILE A 113 5.90 9.63 -9.47
N ALA A 114 6.76 8.61 -9.58
CA ALA A 114 6.44 7.26 -9.14
C ALA A 114 6.08 7.20 -7.65
N VAL A 115 6.98 7.67 -6.77
CA VAL A 115 6.74 7.67 -5.32
C VAL A 115 5.61 8.63 -4.95
N GLY A 116 5.53 9.79 -5.60
CA GLY A 116 4.47 10.77 -5.37
C GLY A 116 3.07 10.19 -5.62
N LEU A 117 2.90 9.48 -6.74
CA LEU A 117 1.63 8.82 -7.08
C LEU A 117 1.29 7.66 -6.15
N GLY A 118 2.25 7.12 -5.40
CA GLY A 118 1.98 6.18 -4.29
C GLY A 118 1.02 6.74 -3.24
N GLY A 119 0.91 8.07 -3.12
CA GLY A 119 -0.10 8.71 -2.28
C GLY A 119 -1.54 8.27 -2.63
N PHE A 120 -1.86 8.09 -3.92
CA PHE A 120 -3.17 7.56 -4.34
C PHE A 120 -3.38 6.10 -3.91
N ALA A 121 -2.31 5.29 -3.87
CA ALA A 121 -2.40 3.91 -3.41
C ALA A 121 -2.81 3.85 -1.93
N TRP A 122 -2.27 4.72 -1.07
CA TRP A 122 -2.63 4.79 0.35
C TRP A 122 -4.11 5.14 0.57
N SER A 123 -4.69 6.04 -0.25
CA SER A 123 -6.14 6.31 -0.25
C SER A 123 -6.97 5.18 -0.85
N GLY A 124 -6.34 4.24 -1.57
CA GLY A 124 -6.93 3.03 -2.10
C GLY A 124 -6.93 1.88 -1.08
N PHE A 125 -5.78 1.26 -0.82
CA PHE A 125 -5.68 0.07 0.04
C PHE A 125 -5.67 0.41 1.54
N GLY A 126 -5.07 1.53 1.93
CA GLY A 126 -4.79 1.83 3.35
C GLY A 126 -6.05 1.90 4.19
N VAL A 127 -7.06 2.58 3.67
CA VAL A 127 -8.39 2.72 4.30
C VAL A 127 -9.35 1.56 4.00
N ASN A 128 -9.01 0.67 3.05
CA ASN A 128 -9.91 -0.42 2.65
C ASN A 128 -10.16 -1.43 3.79
N HIS A 129 -9.24 -1.57 4.74
CA HIS A 129 -9.43 -2.38 5.94
C HIS A 129 -10.69 -1.97 6.74
N LEU A 130 -10.96 -0.65 6.80
CA LEU A 130 -12.14 -0.10 7.47
C LEU A 130 -13.41 -0.38 6.67
N ASP A 131 -13.33 -0.34 5.34
CA ASP A 131 -14.47 -0.61 4.47
C ASP A 131 -14.93 -2.08 4.57
N ILE A 132 -13.99 -3.04 4.63
CA ILE A 132 -14.31 -4.47 4.64
C ILE A 132 -14.70 -5.01 6.02
N ALA A 133 -14.11 -4.51 7.11
CA ALA A 133 -14.36 -5.01 8.46
C ALA A 133 -14.04 -3.96 9.54
N PRO A 134 -14.94 -2.98 9.77
CA PRO A 134 -14.69 -1.87 10.70
C PRO A 134 -14.25 -2.29 12.12
N LYS A 135 -14.87 -3.35 12.67
CA LYS A 135 -14.57 -3.85 14.03
C LYS A 135 -13.23 -4.58 14.14
N HIS A 136 -12.73 -5.13 13.04
CA HIS A 136 -11.49 -5.91 12.98
C HIS A 136 -10.39 -5.20 12.19
N ALA A 137 -10.62 -3.96 11.77
CA ALA A 137 -9.72 -3.23 10.86
C ALA A 137 -8.30 -3.08 11.42
N SER A 138 -8.17 -2.84 12.73
CA SER A 138 -6.87 -2.74 13.40
C SER A 138 -6.10 -4.06 13.38
N VAL A 139 -6.79 -5.18 13.59
CA VAL A 139 -6.19 -6.53 13.53
C VAL A 139 -5.76 -6.86 12.10
N LEU A 140 -6.60 -6.56 11.11
CA LEU A 140 -6.25 -6.76 9.70
C LEU A 140 -5.06 -5.91 9.27
N MET A 141 -5.06 -4.63 9.65
CA MET A 141 -3.94 -3.72 9.39
C MET A 141 -2.67 -4.24 10.07
N GLY A 142 -2.75 -4.71 11.32
CA GLY A 142 -1.61 -5.28 12.04
C GLY A 142 -1.00 -6.48 11.31
N ILE A 143 -1.82 -7.48 10.97
CA ILE A 143 -1.38 -8.68 10.25
C ILE A 143 -0.81 -8.29 8.87
N GLY A 144 -1.52 -7.43 8.14
CA GLY A 144 -1.07 -6.97 6.83
C GLY A 144 0.25 -6.21 6.89
N ASN A 145 0.44 -5.36 7.90
CA ASN A 145 1.67 -4.60 8.09
C ASN A 145 2.85 -5.49 8.47
N THR A 146 2.65 -6.57 9.24
CA THR A 146 3.73 -7.55 9.52
C THR A 146 4.27 -8.15 8.23
N ILE A 147 3.39 -8.53 7.30
CA ILE A 147 3.81 -9.08 6.00
C ILE A 147 4.39 -7.96 5.12
N ALA A 148 3.77 -6.79 5.12
CA ALA A 148 4.15 -5.67 4.27
C ALA A 148 5.45 -4.98 4.71
N THR A 149 5.99 -5.27 5.89
CA THR A 149 7.30 -4.76 6.34
C THR A 149 8.47 -5.66 5.96
N LEU A 150 8.21 -6.92 5.54
CA LEU A 150 9.25 -7.83 5.02
C LEU A 150 10.07 -7.25 3.84
N PRO A 151 9.47 -6.53 2.87
CA PRO A 151 10.23 -5.89 1.81
C PRO A 151 11.32 -4.94 2.31
N GLY A 152 11.14 -4.32 3.49
CA GLY A 152 12.14 -3.42 4.09
C GLY A 152 13.46 -4.12 4.43
N VAL A 153 13.43 -5.43 4.63
CA VAL A 153 14.63 -6.26 4.85
C VAL A 153 15.06 -6.92 3.55
N VAL A 154 14.11 -7.49 2.80
CA VAL A 154 14.39 -8.30 1.61
C VAL A 154 14.92 -7.47 0.44
N SER A 155 14.34 -6.29 0.20
CA SER A 155 14.71 -5.47 -0.95
C SER A 155 16.16 -4.96 -0.91
N PRO A 156 16.67 -4.41 0.20
CA PRO A 156 18.08 -4.01 0.30
C PRO A 156 19.04 -5.18 0.10
N ILE A 157 18.71 -6.38 0.60
CA ILE A 157 19.53 -7.59 0.42
C ILE A 157 19.61 -7.96 -1.06
N ILE A 158 18.47 -8.04 -1.75
CA ILE A 158 18.41 -8.34 -3.19
C ILE A 158 19.16 -7.26 -3.99
N THR A 159 18.96 -5.99 -3.66
CA THR A 159 19.67 -4.88 -4.31
C THR A 159 21.18 -5.01 -4.12
N GLY A 160 21.64 -5.34 -2.91
CA GLY A 160 23.05 -5.57 -2.61
C GLY A 160 23.65 -6.73 -3.40
N TYR A 161 22.89 -7.80 -3.67
CA TYR A 161 23.35 -8.90 -4.53
C TYR A 161 23.39 -8.51 -6.00
N ILE A 162 22.44 -7.71 -6.48
CA ILE A 162 22.36 -7.28 -7.89
C ILE A 162 23.41 -6.22 -8.22
N VAL A 163 23.58 -5.22 -7.37
CA VAL A 163 24.44 -4.05 -7.62
C VAL A 163 25.85 -4.31 -7.10
N GLN A 164 26.62 -5.13 -7.82
CA GLN A 164 28.01 -5.42 -7.48
C GLN A 164 28.97 -4.40 -8.11
N ASN A 165 28.76 -4.06 -9.38
CA ASN A 165 29.65 -3.21 -10.16
C ASN A 165 29.18 -1.75 -10.23
N LYS A 166 28.10 -1.41 -9.53
CA LYS A 166 27.52 -0.06 -9.47
C LYS A 166 27.17 0.50 -10.86
N SER A 167 26.79 -0.39 -11.77
CA SER A 167 26.49 -0.07 -13.16
C SER A 167 25.02 0.29 -13.35
N ALA A 168 24.71 1.11 -14.36
CA ALA A 168 23.34 1.47 -14.70
C ALA A 168 22.49 0.23 -15.06
N THR A 169 23.09 -0.80 -15.66
CA THR A 169 22.41 -2.05 -16.03
C THR A 169 21.93 -2.83 -14.81
N GLU A 170 22.74 -2.90 -13.75
CA GLU A 170 22.36 -3.57 -12.50
C GLU A 170 21.21 -2.83 -11.82
N TRP A 171 21.29 -1.49 -11.76
CA TRP A 171 20.20 -0.65 -11.23
C TRP A 171 18.91 -0.79 -12.04
N ARG A 172 19.02 -0.92 -13.37
CA ARG A 172 17.86 -1.17 -14.23
C ARG A 172 17.11 -2.45 -13.82
N THR A 173 17.83 -3.51 -13.46
CA THR A 173 17.21 -4.74 -12.94
C THR A 173 16.43 -4.48 -11.65
N VAL A 174 16.98 -3.70 -10.72
CA VAL A 174 16.31 -3.33 -9.44
C VAL A 174 15.00 -2.58 -9.72
N PHE A 175 15.01 -1.61 -10.62
CA PHE A 175 13.81 -0.85 -10.99
C PHE A 175 12.76 -1.72 -11.70
N ILE A 176 13.18 -2.64 -12.57
CA ILE A 176 12.27 -3.58 -13.25
C ILE A 176 11.63 -4.54 -12.23
N ILE A 177 12.38 -5.01 -11.23
CA ILE A 177 11.83 -5.84 -10.15
C ILE A 177 10.77 -5.05 -9.37
N ALA A 178 11.07 -3.82 -8.96
CA ALA A 178 10.12 -2.97 -8.26
C ALA A 178 8.85 -2.72 -9.09
N GLY A 179 9.00 -2.37 -10.38
CA GLY A 179 7.88 -2.22 -11.31
C GLY A 179 7.04 -3.50 -11.47
N SER A 180 7.69 -4.66 -11.54
CA SER A 180 7.00 -5.95 -11.66
C SER A 180 6.18 -6.27 -10.40
N VAL A 181 6.71 -5.96 -9.21
CA VAL A 181 5.99 -6.13 -7.95
C VAL A 181 4.74 -5.23 -7.91
N TYR A 182 4.85 -3.96 -8.32
CA TYR A 182 3.70 -3.06 -8.44
C TYR A 182 2.63 -3.61 -9.39
N LEU A 183 3.04 -4.11 -10.56
CA LEU A 183 2.11 -4.67 -11.54
C LEU A 183 1.37 -5.91 -11.00
N ILE A 184 2.09 -6.82 -10.34
CA ILE A 184 1.50 -8.00 -9.69
C ILE A 184 0.50 -7.56 -8.61
N GLY A 185 0.88 -6.59 -7.77
CA GLY A 185 -0.01 -6.01 -6.76
C GLY A 185 -1.28 -5.42 -7.38
N ALA A 186 -1.16 -4.74 -8.53
CA ALA A 186 -2.29 -4.11 -9.22
C ALA A 186 -3.27 -5.16 -9.76
N ILE A 187 -2.74 -6.27 -10.30
CA ILE A 187 -3.54 -7.39 -10.81
C ILE A 187 -4.29 -8.06 -9.65
N ILE A 188 -3.59 -8.43 -8.59
CA ILE A 188 -4.20 -9.11 -7.43
C ILE A 188 -5.27 -8.22 -6.80
N TYR A 189 -4.96 -6.94 -6.56
CA TYR A 189 -5.90 -5.99 -5.97
C TYR A 189 -7.09 -5.72 -6.90
N GLY A 190 -6.84 -5.52 -8.20
CA GLY A 190 -7.89 -5.25 -9.18
C GLY A 190 -8.93 -6.38 -9.27
N ILE A 191 -8.46 -7.63 -9.20
CA ILE A 191 -9.33 -8.81 -9.28
C ILE A 191 -10.07 -9.04 -7.94
N PHE A 192 -9.35 -9.09 -6.83
CA PHE A 192 -9.88 -9.62 -5.56
C PHE A 192 -10.34 -8.57 -4.54
N ALA A 193 -10.00 -7.28 -4.72
CA ALA A 193 -10.41 -6.27 -3.77
C ALA A 193 -11.93 -6.05 -3.79
N SER A 194 -12.49 -5.81 -2.60
CA SER A 194 -13.85 -5.32 -2.40
C SER A 194 -13.79 -4.16 -1.42
N GLY A 195 -14.67 -3.18 -1.60
CA GLY A 195 -14.96 -2.10 -0.64
C GLY A 195 -16.29 -2.29 0.07
N GLU A 196 -16.87 -3.49 -0.01
CA GLU A 196 -18.08 -3.87 0.71
C GLU A 196 -17.74 -4.64 1.98
N LYS A 197 -18.54 -4.41 3.02
CA LYS A 197 -18.42 -5.09 4.30
C LYS A 197 -18.55 -6.61 4.11
N GLN A 198 -17.61 -7.36 4.66
CA GLN A 198 -17.56 -8.81 4.53
C GLN A 198 -18.50 -9.51 5.52
N SER A 199 -19.10 -10.63 5.12
CA SER A 199 -20.09 -11.37 5.93
C SER A 199 -19.55 -11.85 7.28
N TRP A 200 -18.27 -12.18 7.36
CA TRP A 200 -17.61 -12.60 8.60
C TRP A 200 -17.28 -11.44 9.55
N ALA A 201 -17.48 -10.18 9.12
CA ALA A 201 -17.25 -9.01 9.96
C ALA A 201 -18.43 -8.68 10.88
N ASP A 202 -19.53 -9.45 10.80
CA ASP A 202 -20.67 -9.35 11.72
C ASP A 202 -20.56 -10.36 12.87
N ASP A 203 -20.56 -9.83 14.10
CA ASP A 203 -20.52 -10.61 15.35
C ASP A 203 -21.83 -11.41 15.63
N THR A 204 -22.85 -11.31 14.77
CA THR A 204 -24.17 -11.91 15.00
C THR A 204 -24.16 -13.44 14.98
N SER A 205 -23.12 -14.09 14.43
CA SER A 205 -23.01 -15.56 14.43
C SER A 205 -22.68 -16.17 15.79
N LYS A 206 -22.29 -15.38 16.81
CA LYS A 206 -21.93 -15.91 18.15
C LYS A 206 -22.88 -15.54 19.28
N LYS A 207 -23.87 -14.66 19.06
CA LYS A 207 -24.76 -14.18 20.14
C LYS A 207 -26.19 -14.74 20.10
N GLN A 208 -26.55 -15.57 19.12
CA GLN A 208 -27.92 -16.06 18.96
C GLN A 208 -28.18 -17.45 19.58
N GLY A 209 -27.23 -18.00 20.36
CA GLY A 209 -27.35 -19.32 20.98
C GLY A 209 -27.23 -19.36 22.52
N GLU A 210 -26.99 -18.23 23.18
CA GLU A 210 -26.85 -18.18 24.65
C GLU A 210 -27.62 -16.98 25.21
N GLU A 211 -28.95 -17.02 25.10
CA GLU A 211 -29.76 -16.48 26.20
C GLU A 211 -29.56 -17.41 27.39
N ILE A 212 -28.53 -17.17 28.18
CA ILE A 212 -28.45 -17.72 29.53
C ILE A 212 -29.52 -16.98 30.32
N VAL A 213 -30.72 -17.55 30.33
CA VAL A 213 -31.75 -17.21 31.32
C VAL A 213 -31.15 -17.54 32.67
N TYR A 214 -30.75 -16.52 33.42
CA TYR A 214 -30.45 -16.69 34.83
C TYR A 214 -31.76 -17.00 35.53
N ASP A 215 -32.02 -18.28 35.75
CA ASP A 215 -33.04 -18.71 36.70
C ASP A 215 -32.58 -18.23 38.08
N ASN A 216 -33.18 -17.16 38.57
CA ASN A 216 -32.86 -16.55 39.86
C ASN A 216 -33.91 -17.02 40.87
N PRO A 217 -33.66 -18.11 41.63
CA PRO A 217 -34.60 -18.60 42.64
C PRO A 217 -34.79 -17.64 43.83
N GLY A 218 -34.13 -16.47 43.84
CA GLY A 218 -34.27 -15.44 44.87
C GLY A 218 -35.43 -14.44 44.68
N LEU A 219 -36.25 -14.58 43.63
CA LEU A 219 -37.39 -13.68 43.36
C LEU A 219 -38.77 -14.23 43.77
N GLU A 220 -38.84 -15.44 44.34
CA GLU A 220 -40.10 -16.06 44.79
C GLU A 220 -40.39 -15.93 46.29
N ILE A 221 -39.73 -15.01 47.00
CA ILE A 221 -40.06 -14.77 48.42
C ILE A 221 -40.30 -13.27 48.63
N ASP A 222 -41.57 -12.89 48.48
CA ASP A 222 -42.32 -12.08 49.46
C ASP A 222 -43.63 -11.58 48.83
N ASN A 223 -44.61 -12.49 48.78
CA ASN A 223 -46.05 -12.15 48.75
C ASN A 223 -46.69 -12.72 50.02
N LEU A 224 -46.29 -12.18 51.18
CA LEU A 224 -47.00 -12.32 52.46
C LEU A 224 -47.16 -10.95 53.11
#